data_AF-A0A0H5Q7M9-F1
#
_entry.id   AF-A0A0H5Q7M9-F1
#
_cell.length_a   1.000
_cell.length_b   1.000
_cell.length_c   1.000
_cell.angle_alpha   90.00
_cell.angle_beta   90.00
_cell.angle_gamma   90.00
#
_symmetry.space_group_name_H-M   'P 1'
#
loop_
_entity.id
_entity.type
_entity.pdbx_description
1 polymer ?
#
loop_
_entity_poly.entity_id
_entity_poly.type
_entity_poly.pdbx_seq_one_letter_code
_entity_poly.pdbx_strand_id
1 'polypeptide(L)'
;MLRATITWTGETGAPYFSTLHCKGGDDAESAADFGAAITTFLNASKAYFANDLTAQLNSPIFAMNEETGEIFEAFPNSAAGVTGTATGGILPPSNQGLIRWGTASYVGGRNVKGRMFFPGPTKDFDTDGAPYSTYKINLATYATNFLAACNTTPLTGLVVYSRPVEAKPSAVPPVVGRAGAAHEITSAQTWVKWAILRSRRD
;
A
#
# COMPACT_ATOMS: atom_id res chain seq x y z
N MET A 1 -14.41 3.58 7.38
CA MET A 1 -13.14 2.92 6.95
C MET A 1 -12.03 3.96 6.96
N LEU A 2 -10.82 3.60 7.37
CA LEU A 2 -9.67 4.50 7.41
C LEU A 2 -8.85 4.46 6.11
N ARG A 3 -8.28 5.61 5.72
CA ARG A 3 -7.36 5.77 4.58
C ARG A 3 -6.10 6.51 5.01
N ALA A 4 -4.96 5.86 4.80
CA ALA A 4 -3.64 6.43 5.00
C ALA A 4 -2.90 6.58 3.67
N THR A 5 -2.04 7.60 3.57
CA THR A 5 -1.17 7.79 2.42
C THR A 5 0.29 7.88 2.87
N ILE A 6 1.18 7.23 2.13
CA ILE A 6 2.63 7.25 2.35
C ILE A 6 3.25 7.96 1.15
N THR A 7 4.09 8.95 1.43
CA THR A 7 4.90 9.64 0.43
C THR A 7 6.35 9.25 0.59
N TRP A 8 7.00 8.87 -0.51
CA TRP A 8 8.40 8.45 -0.52
C TRP A 8 9.23 9.50 -1.25
N THR A 9 10.25 10.07 -0.62
CA THR A 9 11.05 11.19 -1.12
C THR A 9 12.55 11.02 -0.85
N GLY A 10 13.40 11.74 -1.59
CA GLY A 10 14.84 11.83 -1.32
C GLY A 10 15.74 11.17 -2.36
N GLU A 11 15.16 10.41 -3.29
CA GLU A 11 15.87 9.77 -4.40
C GLU A 11 15.44 10.28 -5.77
N THR A 12 16.27 10.04 -6.79
CA THR A 12 15.90 10.32 -8.18
C THR A 12 14.70 9.46 -8.61
N GLY A 13 13.69 10.08 -9.22
CA GLY A 13 12.43 9.41 -9.59
C GLY A 13 11.34 9.46 -8.51
N ALA A 14 11.66 9.94 -7.31
CA ALA A 14 10.66 10.34 -6.32
C ALA A 14 9.99 11.67 -6.73
N PRO A 15 8.76 11.99 -6.25
CA PRO A 15 8.03 11.31 -5.18
C PRO A 15 7.27 10.04 -5.63
N TYR A 16 7.26 9.02 -4.78
CA TYR A 16 6.36 7.87 -4.90
C TYR A 16 5.21 7.97 -3.91
N PHE A 17 4.10 7.29 -4.20
CA PHE A 17 2.90 7.31 -3.35
C PHE A 17 2.34 5.90 -3.13
N SER A 18 1.94 5.62 -1.90
CA SER A 18 1.18 4.41 -1.54
C SER A 18 -0.07 4.83 -0.77
N THR A 19 -1.23 4.26 -1.13
CA THR A 19 -2.48 4.47 -0.39
C THR A 19 -2.92 3.13 0.20
N LEU A 20 -3.17 3.12 1.50
CA LEU A 20 -3.60 1.94 2.25
C LEU A 20 -4.95 2.24 2.90
N HIS A 21 -5.77 1.19 3.03
CA HIS A 21 -7.10 1.28 3.63
C HIS A 21 -7.26 0.17 4.66
N CYS A 22 -7.90 0.50 5.78
CA CYS A 22 -8.17 -0.45 6.86
C CYS A 22 -9.62 -0.28 7.35
N LYS A 23 -10.29 -1.40 7.59
CA LYS A 23 -11.57 -1.46 8.29
C LYS A 23 -11.34 -1.52 9.80
N GLY A 24 -12.37 -1.14 10.55
CA GLY A 24 -12.31 -0.94 11.99
C GLY A 24 -12.51 0.54 12.32
N GLY A 25 -12.66 0.84 13.61
CA GLY A 25 -13.27 2.07 14.13
C GLY A 25 -12.96 3.35 13.34
N ASP A 26 -13.98 4.20 13.23
CA ASP A 26 -13.88 5.51 12.58
C ASP A 26 -13.62 6.58 13.66
N ASP A 27 -12.61 6.33 14.49
CA ASP A 27 -12.23 7.16 15.63
C ASP A 27 -10.70 7.39 15.69
N ALA A 28 -10.28 8.30 16.57
CA ALA A 28 -8.89 8.70 16.70
C ALA A 28 -7.96 7.56 17.19
N GLU A 29 -8.48 6.64 18.01
CA GLU A 29 -7.71 5.50 18.52
C GLU A 29 -7.39 4.52 17.41
N SER A 30 -8.40 4.14 16.63
CA SER A 30 -8.27 3.28 15.46
C SER A 30 -7.35 3.89 14.40
N ALA A 31 -7.43 5.21 14.19
CA ALA A 31 -6.53 5.91 13.30
C ALA A 31 -5.08 5.90 13.79
N ALA A 32 -4.86 6.08 15.10
CA ALA A 32 -3.53 5.99 15.70
C ALA A 32 -2.94 4.58 15.58
N ASP A 33 -3.73 3.54 15.85
CA ASP A 33 -3.33 2.14 15.71
C ASP A 33 -2.97 1.79 14.27
N PHE A 34 -3.77 2.25 13.30
CA PHE A 34 -3.46 2.04 11.89
C PHE A 34 -2.16 2.76 11.48
N GLY A 35 -1.94 3.99 11.96
CA GLY A 35 -0.70 4.71 11.76
C GLY A 35 0.52 4.01 12.38
N ALA A 36 0.38 3.44 13.58
CA ALA A 36 1.41 2.67 14.26
C ALA A 36 1.74 1.37 13.52
N ALA A 37 0.74 0.66 13.01
CA ALA A 37 0.93 -0.54 12.19
C ALA A 37 1.71 -0.24 10.90
N ILE A 38 1.37 0.85 10.20
CA ILE A 38 2.12 1.30 9.01
C ILE A 38 3.56 1.67 9.37
N THR A 39 3.76 2.42 10.45
CA THR A 39 5.10 2.86 10.88
C THR A 39 5.97 1.67 11.26
N THR A 40 5.40 0.65 11.92
CA THR A 40 6.08 -0.60 12.26
C THR A 40 6.49 -1.36 10.99
N PHE A 41 5.59 -1.47 10.01
CA PHE A 41 5.89 -2.07 8.71
C PHE A 41 7.02 -1.36 7.97
N LEU A 42 7.00 -0.02 7.93
CA LEU A 42 8.07 0.78 7.31
C LEU A 42 9.40 0.59 8.02
N ASN A 43 9.43 0.62 9.36
CA ASN A 43 10.65 0.40 10.13
C ASN A 43 11.24 -1.01 9.94
N ALA A 44 10.39 -2.04 9.86
CA ALA A 44 10.83 -3.40 9.59
C ALA A 44 11.41 -3.57 8.17
N SER A 45 10.92 -2.76 7.22
CA SER A 45 11.32 -2.85 5.81
C SER A 45 12.43 -1.88 5.39
N LYS A 46 12.93 -1.01 6.29
CA LYS A 46 13.96 0.00 5.98
C LYS A 46 15.28 -0.55 5.43
N ALA A 47 15.61 -1.79 5.77
CA ALA A 47 16.77 -2.49 5.20
C ALA A 47 16.63 -2.82 3.71
N TYR A 48 15.45 -2.62 3.11
CA TYR A 48 15.13 -3.03 1.74
C TYR A 48 14.83 -1.87 0.79
N PHE A 49 15.07 -0.62 1.23
CA PHE A 49 15.08 0.54 0.36
C PHE A 49 16.28 1.44 0.63
N ALA A 50 16.67 2.19 -0.40
CA ALA A 50 17.85 3.04 -0.44
C ALA A 50 17.92 4.01 0.74
N ASN A 51 19.13 4.27 1.23
CA ASN A 51 19.39 5.12 2.39
C ASN A 51 19.11 6.61 2.18
N ASP A 52 18.99 7.08 0.95
CA ASP A 52 18.54 8.45 0.66
C ASP A 52 17.02 8.53 0.45
N LEU A 53 16.31 7.38 0.41
CA LEU A 53 14.85 7.34 0.32
C LEU A 53 14.22 7.35 1.73
N THR A 54 13.29 8.28 1.93
CA THR A 54 12.50 8.42 3.16
C THR A 54 11.03 8.17 2.88
N ALA A 55 10.42 7.25 3.64
CA ALA A 55 8.99 6.96 3.65
C ALA A 55 8.30 7.76 4.75
N GLN A 56 7.42 8.69 4.37
CA GLN A 56 6.64 9.52 5.29
C GLN A 56 5.19 9.09 5.27
N LEU A 57 4.65 8.66 6.43
CA LEU A 57 3.21 8.54 6.61
C LEU A 57 2.61 9.95 6.71
N ASN A 58 1.78 10.32 5.75
CA ASN A 58 1.19 11.66 5.69
C ASN A 58 0.10 11.82 6.74
N SER A 59 0.04 13.03 7.30
CA SER A 59 -1.05 13.48 8.15
C SER A 59 -2.01 14.34 7.32
N PRO A 60 -3.34 14.19 7.47
CA PRO A 60 -4.03 13.29 8.40
C PRO A 60 -4.33 11.89 7.82
N ILE A 61 -4.70 10.95 8.69
CA ILE A 61 -5.40 9.71 8.31
C ILE A 61 -6.89 10.03 8.23
N PHE A 62 -7.55 9.62 7.15
CA PHE A 62 -8.94 10.02 6.89
C PHE A 62 -9.91 8.89 7.20
N ALA A 63 -11.01 9.19 7.90
CA ALA A 63 -12.19 8.32 7.93
C ALA A 63 -13.04 8.61 6.69
N MET A 64 -13.45 7.54 6.01
CA MET A 64 -14.25 7.62 4.80
C MET A 64 -15.37 6.59 4.79
N ASN A 65 -16.48 6.97 4.17
CA ASN A 65 -17.59 6.09 3.90
C ASN A 65 -17.18 5.08 2.81
N GLU A 66 -17.39 3.80 3.06
CA GLU A 66 -17.01 2.72 2.14
C GLU A 66 -17.78 2.79 0.81
N GLU A 67 -19.09 3.06 0.87
CA GLU A 67 -19.98 3.03 -0.28
C GLU A 67 -19.85 4.29 -1.15
N THR A 68 -19.78 5.48 -0.54
CA THR A 68 -19.73 6.76 -1.27
C THR A 68 -18.31 7.23 -1.54
N GLY A 69 -17.32 6.72 -0.81
CA GLY A 69 -15.93 7.16 -0.90
C GLY A 69 -15.68 8.56 -0.34
N GLU A 70 -16.69 9.18 0.27
CA GLU A 70 -16.60 10.50 0.87
C GLU A 70 -15.86 10.44 2.20
N ILE A 71 -15.02 11.45 2.42
CA ILE A 71 -14.31 11.64 3.67
C ILE A 71 -15.22 12.42 4.60
N PHE A 72 -15.42 11.94 5.82
CA PHE A 72 -16.23 12.64 6.82
C PHE A 72 -15.42 13.06 8.06
N GLU A 73 -14.24 12.50 8.27
CA GLU A 73 -13.37 12.87 9.40
C GLU A 73 -11.89 12.74 9.04
N ALA A 74 -11.05 13.48 9.77
CA ALA A 74 -9.61 13.51 9.59
C ALA A 74 -8.92 13.48 10.97
N PHE A 75 -8.05 12.50 11.15
CA PHE A 75 -7.31 12.29 12.39
C PHE A 75 -5.84 12.69 12.19
N PRO A 76 -5.31 13.62 13.00
CA PRO A 76 -3.90 13.97 12.91
C PRO A 76 -3.03 12.77 13.29
N ASN A 77 -1.91 12.62 12.59
CA ASN A 77 -0.88 11.64 12.89
C ASN A 77 0.50 12.34 12.95
N SER A 78 1.36 11.92 13.87
CA SER A 78 2.69 12.49 14.09
C SER A 78 3.82 11.49 13.82
N ALA A 79 3.59 10.50 12.96
CA ALA A 79 4.61 9.52 12.62
C ALA A 79 5.83 10.19 11.96
N ALA A 80 7.02 9.92 12.49
CA ALA A 80 8.26 10.35 11.88
C ALA A 80 8.51 9.60 10.57
N GLY A 81 9.24 10.24 9.65
CA GLY A 81 9.69 9.61 8.42
C GLY A 81 10.65 8.45 8.70
N VAL A 82 10.53 7.38 7.93
CA VAL A 82 11.42 6.23 7.99
C VAL A 82 12.37 6.28 6.80
N THR A 83 13.63 6.61 7.07
CA THR A 83 14.70 6.58 6.07
C THR A 83 15.25 5.17 5.91
N GLY A 84 15.55 4.80 4.66
CA GLY A 84 16.10 3.49 4.33
C GLY A 84 17.51 3.32 4.89
N THR A 85 18.01 2.10 4.83
CA THR A 85 19.36 1.78 5.29
C THR A 85 20.14 0.94 4.28
N ALA A 86 19.57 0.65 3.11
CA ALA A 86 20.28 -0.07 2.06
C ALA A 86 21.29 0.86 1.38
N THR A 87 22.55 0.42 1.30
CA THR A 87 23.67 1.24 0.81
C THR A 87 24.08 0.94 -0.64
N GLY A 88 23.56 -0.13 -1.23
CA GLY A 88 23.84 -0.46 -2.63
C GLY A 88 23.30 0.61 -3.59
N GLY A 89 23.92 0.73 -4.76
CA GLY A 89 23.43 1.68 -5.76
C GLY A 89 21.96 1.39 -6.15
N ILE A 90 21.14 2.43 -6.26
CA ILE A 90 19.71 2.28 -6.57
C ILE A 90 19.49 1.56 -7.91
N LEU A 91 18.46 0.71 -7.99
CA LEU A 91 17.98 0.20 -9.27
C LEU A 91 17.29 1.33 -10.05
N PRO A 92 17.12 1.20 -11.39
CA PRO A 92 16.34 2.16 -12.15
C PRO A 92 14.97 2.42 -11.48
N PRO A 93 14.48 3.67 -11.36
CA PRO A 93 13.23 4.00 -10.67
C PRO A 93 11.98 3.23 -11.12
N SER A 94 12.02 2.69 -12.35
CA SER A 94 11.00 1.80 -12.89
C SER A 94 10.91 0.44 -12.20
N ASN A 95 12.00 -0.02 -11.57
CA ASN A 95 12.10 -1.32 -10.92
C ASN A 95 11.66 -1.18 -9.47
N GLN A 96 10.46 -1.67 -9.17
CA GLN A 96 9.91 -1.63 -7.82
C GLN A 96 9.60 -3.04 -7.34
N GLY A 97 9.74 -3.26 -6.03
CA GLY A 97 9.15 -4.43 -5.40
C GLY A 97 7.63 -4.41 -5.58
N LEU A 98 6.99 -5.56 -5.51
CA LEU A 98 5.54 -5.65 -5.59
C LEU A 98 5.00 -6.59 -4.54
N ILE A 99 4.26 -6.02 -3.60
CA ILE A 99 3.46 -6.77 -2.65
C ILE A 99 2.09 -6.98 -3.27
N ARG A 100 1.68 -8.23 -3.36
CA ARG A 100 0.35 -8.66 -3.79
C ARG A 100 -0.48 -8.98 -2.57
N TRP A 101 -1.63 -8.31 -2.48
CA TRP A 101 -2.61 -8.54 -1.44
C TRP A 101 -3.71 -9.45 -1.99
N GLY A 102 -3.84 -10.64 -1.44
CA GLY A 102 -4.89 -11.58 -1.83
C GLY A 102 -6.16 -11.35 -1.03
N THR A 103 -7.32 -11.37 -1.71
CA THR A 103 -8.64 -11.36 -1.06
C THR A 103 -9.40 -12.64 -1.42
N ALA A 104 -10.44 -12.95 -0.66
CA ALA A 104 -11.41 -14.00 -0.99
C ALA A 104 -12.56 -13.50 -1.89
N SER A 105 -12.68 -12.18 -2.08
CA SER A 105 -13.81 -11.57 -2.82
C SER A 105 -13.65 -11.68 -4.34
N TYR A 106 -14.78 -11.79 -5.03
CA TYR A 106 -14.87 -11.79 -6.48
C TYR A 106 -15.81 -10.68 -6.97
N VAL A 107 -15.44 -10.00 -8.05
CA VAL A 107 -16.25 -8.99 -8.72
C VAL A 107 -16.22 -9.27 -10.23
N GLY A 108 -17.39 -9.43 -10.85
CA GLY A 108 -17.49 -9.75 -12.28
C GLY A 108 -16.77 -11.06 -12.66
N GLY A 109 -16.83 -12.08 -11.80
CA GLY A 109 -16.18 -13.37 -12.03
C GLY A 109 -14.65 -13.38 -11.86
N ARG A 110 -14.06 -12.28 -11.37
CA ARG A 110 -12.60 -12.17 -11.14
C ARG A 110 -12.30 -11.91 -9.68
N ASN A 111 -11.28 -12.58 -9.15
CA ASN A 111 -10.83 -12.36 -7.78
C ASN A 111 -10.23 -10.96 -7.64
N VAL A 112 -10.62 -10.24 -6.58
CA VAL A 112 -10.07 -8.92 -6.28
C VAL A 112 -8.67 -9.10 -5.68
N LYS A 113 -7.67 -8.44 -6.28
CA LYS A 113 -6.29 -8.47 -5.80
C LYS A 113 -5.77 -7.05 -5.62
N GLY A 114 -5.17 -6.78 -4.47
CA GLY A 114 -4.46 -5.54 -4.20
C GLY A 114 -3.03 -5.60 -4.68
N ARG A 115 -2.46 -4.44 -4.96
CA ARG A 115 -1.05 -4.27 -5.32
C ARG A 115 -0.49 -3.06 -4.59
N MET A 116 0.64 -3.24 -3.94
CA MET A 116 1.47 -2.14 -3.43
C MET A 116 2.85 -2.25 -4.06
N PHE A 117 3.25 -1.21 -4.78
CA PHE A 117 4.59 -1.12 -5.32
C PHE A 117 5.51 -0.54 -4.23
N PHE A 118 6.65 -1.19 -4.04
CA PHE A 118 7.62 -0.90 -2.98
C PHE A 118 8.86 -0.27 -3.64
N PRO A 119 9.06 1.05 -3.51
CA PRO A 119 10.10 1.78 -4.25
C PRO A 119 11.49 1.64 -3.61
N GLY A 120 12.50 2.13 -4.34
CA GLY A 120 13.88 2.24 -3.86
C GLY A 120 14.68 0.95 -3.64
N PRO A 121 14.41 -0.20 -4.29
CA PRO A 121 15.30 -1.35 -4.14
C PRO A 121 16.70 -1.02 -4.69
N THR A 122 17.74 -1.51 -4.03
CA THR A 122 19.13 -1.36 -4.47
C THR A 122 19.59 -2.54 -5.31
N LYS A 123 20.71 -2.39 -6.01
CA LYS A 123 21.34 -3.44 -6.84
C LYS A 123 21.69 -4.70 -6.05
N ASP A 124 21.97 -4.58 -4.76
CA ASP A 124 22.26 -5.72 -3.88
C ASP A 124 21.06 -6.67 -3.74
N PHE A 125 19.87 -6.20 -4.09
CA PHE A 125 18.64 -6.99 -4.06
C PHE A 125 18.29 -7.60 -5.41
N ASP A 126 19.11 -7.40 -6.45
CA ASP A 126 18.96 -8.00 -7.77
C ASP A 126 19.85 -9.24 -7.92
N THR A 127 19.30 -10.28 -8.52
CA THR A 127 20.04 -11.44 -9.00
C THR A 127 19.51 -11.78 -10.37
N ASP A 128 20.32 -11.56 -11.40
CA ASP A 128 20.00 -11.81 -12.80
C ASP A 128 18.71 -11.11 -13.28
N GLY A 129 18.49 -9.87 -12.85
CA GLY A 129 17.33 -9.06 -13.25
C GLY A 129 16.03 -9.40 -12.50
N ALA A 130 16.13 -10.11 -11.38
CA ALA A 130 15.00 -10.45 -10.52
C ALA A 130 15.31 -10.18 -9.04
N PRO A 131 14.30 -9.93 -8.19
CA PRO A 131 14.50 -9.82 -6.76
C PRO A 131 15.11 -11.11 -6.17
N TYR A 132 16.21 -10.97 -5.43
CA TYR A 132 16.87 -12.08 -4.76
C TYR A 132 15.97 -12.72 -3.69
N SER A 133 16.30 -13.95 -3.26
CA SER A 133 15.42 -14.77 -2.42
C SER A 133 15.07 -14.12 -1.07
N THR A 134 16.08 -13.59 -0.38
CA THR A 134 15.92 -13.02 0.96
C THR A 134 15.06 -11.75 0.95
N TYR A 135 15.17 -10.88 -0.07
CA TYR A 135 14.26 -9.74 -0.27
C TYR A 135 12.81 -10.21 -0.25
N LYS A 136 12.50 -11.22 -1.07
CA LYS A 136 11.12 -11.68 -1.29
C LYS A 136 10.53 -12.25 -0.01
N ILE A 137 11.29 -13.09 0.69
CA ILE A 137 10.87 -13.75 1.92
C ILE A 137 10.65 -12.72 3.03
N ASN A 138 11.58 -11.81 3.24
CA ASN A 138 11.49 -10.85 4.33
C ASN A 138 10.40 -9.80 4.06
N LEU A 139 10.30 -9.29 2.84
CA LEU A 139 9.23 -8.36 2.48
C LEU A 139 7.83 -9.01 2.60
N ALA A 140 7.69 -10.29 2.23
CA ALA A 140 6.44 -11.03 2.41
C ALA A 140 6.11 -11.26 3.89
N THR A 141 7.13 -11.53 4.71
CA THR A 141 6.99 -11.70 6.16
C THR A 141 6.53 -10.39 6.81
N TYR A 142 7.16 -9.26 6.50
CA TYR A 142 6.74 -7.96 7.05
C TYR A 142 5.35 -7.56 6.59
N ALA A 143 5.01 -7.82 5.32
CA ALA A 143 3.66 -7.59 4.80
C ALA A 143 2.60 -8.46 5.51
N THR A 144 2.95 -9.69 5.88
CA THR A 144 2.07 -10.60 6.64
C THR A 144 1.91 -10.14 8.08
N ASN A 145 2.99 -9.69 8.73
CA ASN A 145 2.93 -9.11 10.08
C ASN A 145 2.11 -7.81 10.10
N PHE A 146 2.24 -6.98 9.06
CA PHE A 146 1.43 -5.78 8.89
C PHE A 146 -0.06 -6.11 8.74
N LEU A 147 -0.39 -7.13 7.94
CA LEU A 147 -1.76 -7.61 7.82
C LEU A 147 -2.30 -8.08 9.17
N ALA A 148 -1.53 -8.87 9.92
CA ALA A 148 -1.94 -9.33 11.25
C ALA A 148 -2.17 -8.17 12.22
N ALA A 149 -1.32 -7.14 12.20
CA ALA A 149 -1.48 -5.93 13.01
C ALA A 149 -2.70 -5.08 12.64
N CYS A 150 -3.21 -5.19 11.41
CA CYS A 150 -4.45 -4.55 10.98
C CYS A 150 -5.70 -5.40 11.29
N ASN A 151 -5.54 -6.64 11.74
CA ASN A 151 -6.61 -7.58 12.06
C ASN A 151 -6.79 -7.73 13.59
N THR A 152 -6.66 -6.62 14.32
CA THR A 152 -6.80 -6.56 15.80
C THR A 152 -7.73 -5.43 16.19
N THR A 153 -8.65 -5.67 17.14
CA THR A 153 -9.57 -4.64 17.65
C THR A 153 -8.79 -3.41 18.16
N PRO A 154 -9.20 -2.17 17.81
CA PRO A 154 -10.43 -1.77 17.11
C PRO A 154 -10.40 -1.89 15.58
N LEU A 155 -9.24 -2.19 15.00
CA LEU A 155 -9.11 -2.54 13.58
C LEU A 155 -9.76 -3.91 13.29
N THR A 156 -10.31 -4.07 12.09
CA THR A 156 -10.97 -5.31 11.67
C THR A 156 -10.48 -5.83 10.33
N GLY A 157 -9.59 -5.10 9.66
CA GLY A 157 -8.73 -5.70 8.66
C GLY A 157 -8.20 -4.74 7.60
N LEU A 158 -7.05 -5.09 7.03
CA LEU A 158 -6.54 -4.38 5.85
C LEU A 158 -7.40 -4.73 4.63
N VAL A 159 -7.71 -3.75 3.78
CA VAL A 159 -8.63 -3.97 2.65
C VAL A 159 -8.13 -3.43 1.31
N VAL A 160 -8.57 -4.09 0.24
CA VAL A 160 -8.52 -3.55 -1.12
C VAL A 160 -9.80 -2.76 -1.35
N TYR A 161 -9.67 -1.44 -1.49
CA TYR A 161 -10.80 -0.57 -1.74
C TYR A 161 -11.06 -0.36 -3.24
N SER A 162 -12.28 -0.65 -3.67
CA SER A 162 -12.82 -0.30 -4.97
C SER A 162 -13.63 0.98 -4.84
N ARG A 163 -13.19 2.07 -5.47
CA ARG A 163 -13.91 3.35 -5.47
C ARG A 163 -15.30 3.21 -6.14
N PRO A 164 -16.33 3.95 -5.67
CA PRO A 164 -17.58 4.06 -6.39
C PRO A 164 -17.37 4.58 -7.81
N VAL A 165 -18.23 4.12 -8.70
CA VAL A 165 -18.28 4.51 -10.10
C VAL A 165 -19.64 5.11 -10.35
N GLU A 166 -19.67 6.37 -10.75
CA GLU A 166 -20.91 7.01 -11.18
C GLU A 166 -21.40 6.39 -12.49
N ALA A 167 -22.72 6.24 -12.61
CA ALA A 167 -23.33 5.79 -13.86
C ALA A 167 -23.08 6.83 -14.95
N LYS A 168 -22.65 6.37 -16.13
CA LYS A 168 -22.53 7.20 -17.34
C LYS A 168 -23.31 6.53 -18.48
N PRO A 169 -24.64 6.74 -18.54
CA PRO A 169 -25.48 6.12 -19.56
C PRO A 169 -25.10 6.52 -21.00
N SER A 170 -24.49 7.69 -21.18
CA SER A 170 -24.05 8.22 -22.47
C SER A 170 -22.65 7.74 -22.91
N ALA A 171 -21.92 7.01 -22.07
CA ALA A 171 -20.63 6.45 -22.45
C ALA A 171 -20.81 5.28 -23.44
N VAL A 172 -19.78 5.00 -24.25
CA VAL A 172 -19.76 3.85 -25.16
C VAL A 172 -18.55 2.96 -24.82
N PRO A 173 -18.77 1.76 -24.23
CA PRO A 173 -20.06 1.23 -23.77
C PRO A 173 -20.60 1.98 -22.54
N PRO A 174 -21.92 1.90 -22.25
CA PRO A 174 -22.50 2.53 -21.07
C PRO A 174 -21.83 2.04 -19.78
N VAL A 175 -21.49 2.96 -18.89
CA VAL A 175 -20.93 2.62 -17.58
C VAL A 175 -22.07 2.50 -16.59
N VAL A 176 -22.28 1.30 -16.07
CA VAL A 176 -23.25 1.05 -15.00
C VAL A 176 -22.65 1.56 -13.68
N GLY A 177 -23.43 2.34 -12.93
CA GLY A 177 -23.02 2.83 -11.63
C GLY A 177 -22.79 1.69 -10.64
N ARG A 178 -21.83 1.85 -9.74
CA ARG A 178 -21.51 0.89 -8.69
C ARG A 178 -21.08 1.62 -7.43
N ALA A 179 -21.61 1.22 -6.28
CA ALA A 179 -21.12 1.68 -4.99
C ALA A 179 -19.64 1.27 -4.78
N GLY A 180 -18.98 1.98 -3.88
CA GLY A 180 -17.69 1.56 -3.35
C GLY A 180 -17.81 0.25 -2.60
N ALA A 181 -16.70 -0.49 -2.56
CA ALA A 181 -16.64 -1.76 -1.84
C ALA A 181 -15.22 -1.98 -1.32
N ALA A 182 -15.10 -2.42 -0.07
CA ALA A 182 -13.82 -2.84 0.49
C ALA A 182 -13.78 -4.35 0.66
N HIS A 183 -12.71 -4.94 0.13
CA HIS A 183 -12.49 -6.38 0.10
C HIS A 183 -11.35 -6.73 1.04
N GLU A 184 -11.64 -7.52 2.07
CA GLU A 184 -10.67 -7.88 3.10
C GLU A 184 -9.51 -8.68 2.51
N ILE A 185 -8.30 -8.28 2.91
CA ILE A 185 -7.07 -8.94 2.53
C ILE A 185 -6.85 -10.11 3.48
N THR A 186 -6.64 -11.31 2.92
CA THR A 186 -6.44 -12.55 3.66
C THR A 186 -5.03 -13.11 3.51
N SER A 187 -4.22 -12.52 2.61
CA SER A 187 -2.85 -13.00 2.34
C SER A 187 -1.98 -11.90 1.74
N ALA A 188 -0.67 -11.99 1.99
CA ALA A 188 0.34 -11.11 1.43
C ALA A 188 1.45 -11.93 0.77
N GLN A 189 1.90 -11.54 -0.42
CA GLN A 189 2.99 -12.20 -1.14
C GLN A 189 3.85 -11.20 -1.92
N THR A 190 5.15 -11.44 -1.99
CA THR A 190 6.06 -10.63 -2.84
C THR A 190 6.16 -11.22 -4.25
N TRP A 191 6.10 -10.38 -5.29
CA TRP A 191 6.26 -10.81 -6.68
C TRP A 191 7.70 -11.27 -6.96
N VAL A 192 7.86 -12.24 -7.87
CA VAL A 192 9.15 -12.90 -8.17
C VAL A 192 10.00 -12.18 -9.21
N LYS A 193 9.54 -11.01 -9.67
CA LYS A 193 10.12 -10.15 -10.70
C LYS A 193 9.94 -8.70 -10.23
N TRP A 194 10.80 -7.81 -10.71
CA TRP A 194 10.54 -6.39 -10.56
C TRP A 194 9.24 -6.00 -11.26
N ALA A 195 8.51 -5.09 -10.64
CA ALA A 195 7.26 -4.58 -11.16
C ALA A 195 7.46 -3.14 -11.65
N ILE A 196 6.80 -2.83 -12.76
CA ILE A 196 6.83 -1.51 -13.39
C ILE A 196 5.42 -0.93 -13.36
N LEU A 197 5.29 0.32 -12.92
CA LEU A 197 4.07 1.10 -13.04
C LEU A 197 3.88 1.55 -14.49
N ARG A 198 3.00 0.87 -15.22
CA ARG A 198 2.81 1.12 -16.66
C ARG A 198 2.14 2.45 -17.00
N SER A 199 1.38 3.02 -16.06
CA SER A 199 0.60 4.25 -16.29
C SER A 199 1.23 5.51 -15.70
N ARG A 200 2.43 5.41 -15.10
CA ARG A 200 3.16 6.53 -14.48
C ARG A 200 4.66 6.38 -14.75
N ARG A 201 5.00 6.21 -16.03
CA ARG A 201 6.36 5.96 -16.50
C ARG A 201 7.10 7.26 -16.87
N ASP A 202 6.37 8.35 -17.01
CA ASP A 202 6.85 9.66 -17.42
C ASP A 202 6.41 10.71 -16.39
#